data_AF-A0PLC7-F1
#
_entry.id   AF-A0PLC7-F1
#
_cell.length_a   1.000
_cell.length_b   1.000
_cell.length_c   1.000
_cell.angle_alpha   90.00
_cell.angle_beta   90.00
_cell.angle_gamma   90.00
#
_symmetry.space_group_name_H-M   'P 1'
#
loop_
_entity.id
_entity.type
_entity.pdbx_description
1 polymer ?
#
loop_
_entity_poly.entity_id
_entity_poly.type
_entity_poly.pdbx_seq_one_letter_code
_entity_poly.pdbx_strand_id
1 'polypeptide(L)'
;MTAGQWRSHLTDDQQRQVRDLVTVATQVDGVAPVGEQVLRELAQQRTEHLLVEDQSPGKSAIGYLNLSPAHGADAAMAELVVHPQARRRGIATAMVRAALAKTGGRNQFWAHGTLAPARATASALGLTPVRELVQMRRSLRQLPEPVIPNGLQIRTYAGTEDDAELLRVNNAAFAYHPEQGGWTEADLAERRGEPWFDPAGLFLALEGSEGAEDSPSGQPRLLGFHWTKIHLDDPGLGEVYVLGVDPAAQGRGLGRTLTMIGLRSLTQRLGDRDLGHESTVMLYVESDNIAAVRTYQGLGFSTHSVDTAYALAAPDAALA
;
A
#
# COMPACT_ATOMS: atom_id res chain seq x y z
N MET A 1 32.07 1.99 6.84
CA MET A 1 31.40 0.86 6.17
C MET A 1 31.06 1.27 4.75
N THR A 2 31.38 0.43 3.77
CA THR A 2 30.88 0.58 2.41
C THR A 2 29.39 0.27 2.40
N ALA A 3 28.57 1.12 1.76
CA ALA A 3 27.25 0.69 1.33
C ALA A 3 27.43 -0.55 0.42
N GLY A 4 26.45 -1.44 0.39
CA GLY A 4 26.47 -2.58 -0.53
C GLY A 4 26.66 -2.17 -1.99
N GLN A 5 26.81 -3.13 -2.88
CA GLN A 5 26.70 -2.85 -4.31
C GLN A 5 25.23 -2.81 -4.71
N TRP A 6 24.85 -1.83 -5.54
CA TRP A 6 23.54 -1.77 -6.17
C TRP A 6 23.35 -2.94 -7.13
N ARG A 7 22.15 -3.52 -7.11
CA ARG A 7 21.78 -4.67 -7.94
C ARG A 7 20.38 -4.46 -8.51
N SER A 8 20.18 -4.78 -9.77
CA SER A 8 18.86 -4.82 -10.42
C SER A 8 18.13 -6.17 -10.21
N HIS A 9 18.80 -7.14 -9.60
CA HIS A 9 18.29 -8.49 -9.38
C HIS A 9 18.94 -9.13 -8.14
N LEU A 10 18.17 -9.96 -7.43
CA LEU A 10 18.61 -10.74 -6.28
C LEU A 10 18.50 -12.23 -6.58
N THR A 11 19.52 -13.01 -6.20
CA THR A 11 19.42 -14.48 -6.29
C THR A 11 18.38 -15.02 -5.32
N ASP A 12 17.86 -16.22 -5.56
CA ASP A 12 16.89 -16.87 -4.65
C ASP A 12 17.36 -16.90 -3.19
N ASP A 13 18.66 -17.09 -2.98
CA ASP A 13 19.26 -17.04 -1.64
C ASP A 13 19.18 -15.65 -1.01
N GLN A 14 19.51 -14.61 -1.78
CA GLN A 14 19.41 -13.24 -1.30
C GLN A 14 17.96 -12.82 -1.04
N GLN A 15 17.02 -13.26 -1.88
CA GLN A 15 15.61 -13.03 -1.63
C GLN A 15 15.14 -13.70 -0.33
N ARG A 16 15.59 -14.93 -0.04
CA ARG A 16 15.33 -15.58 1.26
C ARG A 16 15.93 -14.78 2.41
N GLN A 17 17.20 -14.38 2.32
CA GLN A 17 17.86 -13.59 3.36
C GLN A 17 17.15 -12.26 3.63
N VAL A 18 16.64 -11.58 2.60
CA VAL A 18 15.85 -10.35 2.76
C VAL A 18 14.52 -10.64 3.48
N ARG A 19 13.81 -11.71 3.10
CA ARG A 19 12.56 -12.11 3.79
C ARG A 19 12.79 -12.46 5.25
N ASP A 20 13.88 -13.17 5.56
CA ASP A 20 14.27 -13.52 6.93
C ASP A 20 14.60 -12.24 7.73
N LEU A 21 15.37 -11.33 7.14
CA LEU A 21 15.71 -10.04 7.75
C LEU A 21 14.46 -9.20 8.07
N VAL A 22 13.53 -9.12 7.13
CA VAL A 22 12.24 -8.44 7.32
C VAL A 22 11.45 -9.11 8.44
N THR A 23 11.35 -10.44 8.43
CA THR A 23 10.63 -11.21 9.48
C THR A 23 11.19 -10.94 10.88
N VAL A 24 12.52 -11.00 11.05
CA VAL A 24 13.18 -10.76 12.34
C VAL A 24 12.97 -9.32 12.80
N ALA A 25 13.08 -8.34 11.89
CA ALA A 25 12.84 -6.95 12.22
C ALA A 25 11.37 -6.70 12.65
N THR A 26 10.41 -7.27 11.92
CA THR A 26 8.98 -7.20 12.25
C THR A 26 8.69 -7.76 13.65
N GLN A 27 9.27 -8.92 13.99
CA GLN A 27 9.09 -9.52 15.31
C GLN A 27 9.63 -8.65 16.45
N VAL A 28 10.76 -7.98 16.25
CA VAL A 28 11.38 -7.14 17.28
C VAL A 28 10.69 -5.77 17.40
N ASP A 29 10.29 -5.18 16.27
CA ASP A 29 9.76 -3.82 16.24
C ASP A 29 8.23 -3.76 16.34
N GLY A 30 7.54 -4.89 16.13
CA GLY A 30 6.08 -4.96 16.08
C GLY A 30 5.45 -4.34 14.83
N VAL A 31 6.26 -3.93 13.85
CA VAL A 31 5.82 -3.35 12.57
C VAL A 31 6.76 -3.82 11.46
N ALA A 32 6.19 -4.14 10.30
CA ALA A 32 6.98 -4.52 9.14
C ALA A 32 7.81 -3.31 8.66
N PRO A 33 9.13 -3.45 8.47
CA PRO A 33 10.00 -2.34 8.09
C PRO A 33 9.92 -1.98 6.59
N VAL A 34 9.22 -2.79 5.80
CA VAL A 34 8.95 -2.58 4.37
C VAL A 34 7.52 -3.02 4.05
N GLY A 35 6.90 -2.42 3.04
CA GLY A 35 5.58 -2.77 2.54
C GLY A 35 5.56 -4.05 1.69
N GLU A 36 4.35 -4.58 1.44
CA GLU A 36 4.17 -5.78 0.62
C GLU A 36 4.70 -5.64 -0.80
N GLN A 37 4.68 -4.41 -1.34
CA GLN A 37 5.22 -4.11 -2.67
C GLN A 37 6.70 -4.46 -2.74
N VAL A 38 7.51 -4.07 -1.75
CA VAL A 38 8.94 -4.40 -1.70
C VAL A 38 9.17 -5.92 -1.74
N LEU A 39 8.34 -6.69 -1.03
CA LEU A 39 8.46 -8.15 -0.99
C LEU A 39 8.06 -8.83 -2.31
N ARG A 40 7.05 -8.28 -3.02
CA ARG A 40 6.68 -8.73 -4.38
C ARG A 40 7.78 -8.42 -5.40
N GLU A 41 8.41 -7.24 -5.29
CA GLU A 41 9.46 -6.82 -6.21
C GLU A 41 10.77 -7.60 -6.07
N LEU A 42 10.98 -8.39 -5.01
CA LEU A 42 12.22 -9.16 -4.81
C LEU A 42 12.53 -10.14 -5.94
N ALA A 43 11.50 -10.69 -6.59
CA ALA A 43 11.64 -11.62 -7.71
C ALA A 43 11.61 -10.92 -9.08
N GLN A 44 11.36 -9.61 -9.10
CA GLN A 44 11.24 -8.79 -10.31
C GLN A 44 12.55 -8.01 -10.56
N GLN A 45 12.61 -7.33 -11.71
CA GLN A 45 13.75 -6.48 -12.10
C GLN A 45 13.32 -5.03 -12.31
N ARG A 46 12.28 -4.59 -11.58
CA ARG A 46 11.69 -3.23 -11.69
C ARG A 46 12.22 -2.26 -10.62
N THR A 47 12.91 -2.78 -9.60
CA THR A 47 13.47 -1.99 -8.50
C THR A 47 14.96 -2.25 -8.34
N GLU A 48 15.65 -1.34 -7.67
CA GLU A 48 17.06 -1.46 -7.38
C GLU A 48 17.25 -1.88 -5.91
N HIS A 49 18.24 -2.72 -5.67
CA HIS A 49 18.48 -3.34 -4.38
C HIS A 49 19.86 -3.02 -3.85
N LEU A 50 19.94 -2.75 -2.55
CA LEU A 50 21.18 -2.57 -1.83
C LEU A 50 21.21 -3.55 -0.65
N LEU A 51 22.13 -4.52 -0.70
CA LEU A 51 22.31 -5.53 0.35
C LEU A 51 23.61 -5.28 1.12
N VAL A 52 23.54 -5.24 2.44
CA VAL A 52 24.69 -5.16 3.33
C VAL A 52 24.85 -6.50 4.03
N GLU A 53 25.93 -7.21 3.74
CA GLU A 53 26.25 -8.53 4.31
C GLU A 53 27.17 -8.37 5.54
N ASP A 54 27.03 -9.27 6.52
CA ASP A 54 28.00 -9.43 7.59
C ASP A 54 29.35 -9.92 7.03
N GLN A 55 30.46 -9.43 7.60
CA GLN A 55 31.81 -9.89 7.26
C GLN A 55 32.16 -11.22 7.96
N SER A 56 31.34 -11.67 8.91
CA SER A 56 31.50 -12.96 9.59
C SER A 56 31.31 -14.16 8.64
N PRO A 57 31.90 -15.33 8.93
CA PRO A 57 31.65 -16.55 8.17
C PRO A 57 30.14 -16.87 8.14
N GLY A 58 29.57 -16.98 6.95
CA GLY A 58 28.12 -17.18 6.74
C GLY A 58 27.38 -16.02 6.06
N LYS A 59 28.03 -14.86 5.85
CA LYS A 59 27.58 -13.72 5.00
C LYS A 59 26.05 -13.52 4.94
N SER A 60 25.41 -13.37 6.09
CA SER A 60 23.98 -13.07 6.14
C SER A 60 23.73 -11.59 5.89
N ALA A 61 22.61 -11.27 5.25
CA ALA A 61 22.13 -9.90 5.11
C ALA A 61 21.85 -9.28 6.49
N ILE A 62 22.57 -8.21 6.82
CA ILE A 62 22.37 -7.39 8.04
C ILE A 62 21.72 -6.04 7.74
N GLY A 63 21.59 -5.68 6.47
CA GLY A 63 20.87 -4.51 6.02
C GLY A 63 20.37 -4.70 4.59
N TYR A 64 19.20 -4.15 4.31
CA TYR A 64 18.60 -4.14 2.99
C TYR A 64 17.94 -2.79 2.74
N LEU A 65 18.04 -2.30 1.51
CA LEU A 65 17.25 -1.19 1.01
C LEU A 65 16.72 -1.54 -0.38
N ASN A 66 15.42 -1.32 -0.56
CA ASN A 66 14.76 -1.31 -1.85
C ASN A 66 14.67 0.14 -2.35
N LEU A 67 14.89 0.35 -3.64
CA LEU A 67 14.71 1.63 -4.32
C LEU A 67 13.82 1.43 -5.55
N SER A 68 12.56 1.84 -5.45
CA SER A 68 11.63 1.93 -6.57
C SER A 68 11.91 3.19 -7.40
N PRO A 69 11.90 3.09 -8.73
CA PRO A 69 12.13 4.24 -9.59
C PRO A 69 11.03 5.30 -9.44
N ALA A 70 11.36 6.53 -9.81
CA ALA A 70 10.38 7.60 -9.95
C ALA A 70 9.38 7.28 -11.07
N HIS A 71 8.10 7.59 -10.84
CA HIS A 71 7.06 7.56 -11.87
C HIS A 71 6.65 9.00 -12.23
N GLY A 72 6.76 9.37 -13.51
CA GLY A 72 6.40 10.71 -13.97
C GLY A 72 7.15 11.83 -13.24
N ALA A 73 6.40 12.70 -12.54
CA ALA A 73 6.95 13.83 -11.79
C ALA A 73 7.32 13.48 -10.34
N ASP A 74 7.07 12.25 -9.90
CA ASP A 74 7.24 11.84 -8.51
C ASP A 74 8.69 11.47 -8.16
N ALA A 75 9.00 11.46 -6.86
CA ALA A 75 10.32 11.05 -6.36
C ALA A 75 10.45 9.52 -6.35
N ALA A 76 11.69 9.02 -6.50
CA ALA A 76 11.95 7.60 -6.24
C ALA A 76 11.60 7.26 -4.78
N MET A 77 11.19 6.02 -4.53
CA MET A 77 10.79 5.57 -3.20
C MET A 77 11.79 4.57 -2.65
N ALA A 78 12.19 4.76 -1.39
CA ALA A 78 13.14 3.90 -0.72
C ALA A 78 12.59 3.39 0.61
N GLU A 79 12.75 2.10 0.84
CA GLU A 79 12.39 1.44 2.09
C GLU A 79 13.57 0.58 2.53
N LEU A 80 13.86 0.58 3.83
CA LEU A 80 15.07 -0.05 4.33
C LEU A 80 14.89 -0.68 5.70
N VAL A 81 15.66 -1.74 5.92
CA VAL A 81 15.71 -2.49 7.18
C VAL A 81 17.15 -2.73 7.57
N VAL A 82 17.42 -2.65 8.87
CA VAL A 82 18.70 -3.10 9.47
C VAL A 82 18.38 -4.13 10.53
N HIS A 83 19.12 -5.24 10.48
CA HIS A 83 18.96 -6.35 11.42
C HIS A 83 19.04 -5.81 12.86
N PRO A 84 18.11 -6.17 13.76
CA PRO A 84 18.05 -5.61 15.11
C PRO A 84 19.39 -5.60 15.87
N GLN A 85 20.14 -6.71 15.78
CA GLN A 85 21.45 -6.86 16.45
C GLN A 85 22.60 -6.09 15.77
N ALA A 86 22.42 -5.62 14.53
CA ALA A 86 23.40 -4.86 13.76
C ALA A 86 23.13 -3.34 13.78
N ARG A 87 22.06 -2.91 14.47
CA ARG A 87 21.70 -1.48 14.62
C ARG A 87 22.78 -0.68 15.34
N ARG A 88 22.71 0.64 15.20
CA ARG A 88 23.64 1.62 15.82
C ARG A 88 25.10 1.50 15.38
N ARG A 89 25.36 0.80 14.27
CA ARG A 89 26.70 0.69 13.64
C ARG A 89 26.88 1.60 12.41
N GLY A 90 25.88 2.40 12.05
CA GLY A 90 25.91 3.29 10.88
C GLY A 90 25.49 2.63 9.55
N ILE A 91 24.92 1.41 9.59
CA ILE A 91 24.44 0.68 8.39
C ILE A 91 23.34 1.46 7.67
N ALA A 92 22.28 1.84 8.39
CA ALA A 92 21.18 2.64 7.84
C ALA A 92 21.69 3.95 7.23
N THR A 93 22.57 4.67 7.94
CA THR A 93 23.23 5.88 7.44
C THR A 93 23.98 5.65 6.13
N ALA A 94 24.73 4.55 6.01
CA ALA A 94 25.43 4.21 4.77
C ALA A 94 24.46 3.94 3.62
N MET A 95 23.37 3.21 3.86
CA MET A 95 22.36 2.91 2.85
C MET A 95 21.58 4.17 2.41
N VAL A 96 21.17 5.02 3.35
CA VAL A 96 20.49 6.30 3.06
C VAL A 96 21.39 7.20 2.20
N ARG A 97 22.67 7.35 2.56
CA ARG A 97 23.62 8.15 1.76
C ARG A 97 23.82 7.58 0.36
N ALA A 98 23.89 6.26 0.21
CA ALA A 98 24.00 5.62 -1.09
C ALA A 98 22.77 5.86 -1.97
N ALA A 99 21.56 5.80 -1.39
CA ALA A 99 20.32 6.10 -2.10
C ALA A 99 20.24 7.56 -2.54
N LEU A 100 20.54 8.51 -1.62
CA LEU A 100 20.60 9.94 -1.94
C LEU A 100 21.60 10.24 -3.06
N ALA A 101 22.79 9.63 -3.02
CA ALA A 101 23.79 9.81 -4.07
C ALA A 101 23.32 9.26 -5.42
N LYS A 102 22.67 8.08 -5.44
CA LYS A 102 22.16 7.46 -6.67
C LYS A 102 21.03 8.27 -7.32
N THR A 103 20.21 8.94 -6.51
CA THR A 103 19.01 9.65 -6.96
C THR A 103 19.22 11.15 -7.15
N GLY A 104 20.43 11.66 -6.88
CA GLY A 104 20.70 13.10 -6.82
C GLY A 104 19.81 13.80 -5.78
N GLY A 105 19.54 13.13 -4.66
CA GLY A 105 18.66 13.61 -3.59
C GLY A 105 17.16 13.54 -3.88
N ARG A 106 16.75 13.03 -5.05
CA ARG A 106 15.34 12.97 -5.48
C ARG A 106 14.68 11.64 -5.12
N ASN A 107 14.68 11.31 -3.83
CA ASN A 107 13.93 10.17 -3.31
C ASN A 107 13.32 10.44 -1.93
N GLN A 108 12.29 9.67 -1.62
CA GLN A 108 11.60 9.66 -0.34
C GLN A 108 11.89 8.33 0.37
N PHE A 109 12.20 8.37 1.66
CA PHE A 109 12.40 7.21 2.51
C PHE A 109 11.14 6.96 3.35
N TRP A 110 10.47 5.84 3.14
CA TRP A 110 9.31 5.47 3.95
C TRP A 110 9.74 4.82 5.27
N ALA A 111 9.12 5.25 6.35
CA ALA A 111 9.27 4.69 7.68
C ALA A 111 7.91 4.18 8.19
N HIS A 112 7.70 2.88 8.11
CA HIS A 112 6.48 2.24 8.59
C HIS A 112 6.33 2.34 10.11
N GLY A 113 5.14 2.70 10.57
CA GLY A 113 4.81 3.02 11.96
C GLY A 113 5.53 4.24 12.53
N THR A 114 6.41 4.88 11.75
CA THR A 114 7.21 6.04 12.14
C THR A 114 7.88 5.85 13.51
N LEU A 115 8.68 4.79 13.65
CA LEU A 115 9.35 4.48 14.92
C LEU A 115 10.36 5.57 15.33
N ALA A 116 10.59 5.71 16.64
CA ALA A 116 11.55 6.71 17.15
C ALA A 116 12.97 6.58 16.57
N PRO A 117 13.54 5.37 16.36
CA PRO A 117 14.83 5.22 15.69
C PRO A 117 14.83 5.69 14.22
N ALA A 118 13.71 5.56 13.50
CA ALA A 118 13.58 6.05 12.13
C ALA A 118 13.58 7.58 12.10
N ARG A 119 12.77 8.23 12.96
CA ARG A 119 12.79 9.69 13.16
C ARG A 119 14.18 10.23 13.50
N ALA A 120 14.87 9.58 14.44
CA ALA A 120 16.20 9.98 14.84
C ALA A 120 17.23 9.85 13.69
N THR A 121 17.12 8.78 12.89
CA THR A 121 17.99 8.56 11.73
C THR A 121 17.72 9.59 10.64
N ALA A 122 16.46 9.87 10.33
CA ALA A 122 16.07 10.89 9.35
C ALA A 122 16.58 12.28 9.76
N SER A 123 16.32 12.69 11.01
CA SER A 123 16.77 13.97 11.56
C SER A 123 18.30 14.11 11.53
N ALA A 124 19.04 13.07 11.92
CA ALA A 124 20.50 13.08 11.90
C ALA A 124 21.11 13.17 10.48
N LEU A 125 20.31 12.91 9.44
CA LEU A 125 20.69 12.97 8.03
C LEU A 125 20.10 14.17 7.29
N GLY A 126 19.46 15.11 8.01
CA GLY A 126 18.86 16.30 7.42
C GLY A 126 17.60 16.03 6.59
N LEU A 127 16.97 14.87 6.80
CA LEU A 127 15.72 14.53 6.14
C LEU A 127 14.53 15.05 6.95
N THR A 128 13.52 15.56 6.26
CA THR A 128 12.28 16.10 6.83
C THR A 128 11.08 15.27 6.39
N PRO A 129 10.03 15.14 7.23
CA PRO A 129 8.79 14.49 6.81
C PRO A 129 8.15 15.29 5.68
N VAL A 130 7.73 14.61 4.62
CA VAL A 130 7.09 15.23 3.44
C VAL A 130 5.71 14.67 3.13
N ARG A 131 5.42 13.43 3.54
CA ARG A 131 4.11 12.78 3.43
C ARG A 131 3.87 11.91 4.65
N GLU A 132 2.61 11.72 4.99
CA GLU A 132 2.17 10.77 6.00
C GLU A 132 1.00 9.94 5.46
N LEU A 133 1.18 8.63 5.47
CA LEU A 133 0.14 7.65 5.16
C LEU A 133 -0.45 7.13 6.46
N VAL A 134 -1.73 7.41 6.68
CA VAL A 134 -2.43 7.05 7.91
C VAL A 134 -3.06 5.69 7.74
N GLN A 135 -2.65 4.73 8.56
CA GLN A 135 -3.39 3.49 8.70
C GLN A 135 -4.53 3.69 9.68
N MET A 136 -5.76 3.47 9.22
CA MET A 136 -6.93 3.53 10.08
C MET A 136 -7.54 2.15 10.26
N ARG A 137 -8.09 1.88 11.45
CA ARG A 137 -8.76 0.61 11.77
C ARG A 137 -10.11 0.83 12.45
N ARG A 138 -10.98 -0.16 12.35
CA ARG A 138 -12.17 -0.31 13.21
C ARG A 138 -12.55 -1.76 13.40
N SER A 139 -13.26 -2.04 14.50
CA SER A 139 -13.95 -3.32 14.69
C SER A 139 -15.02 -3.51 13.62
N LEU A 140 -15.16 -4.76 13.15
CA LEU A 140 -16.23 -5.18 12.25
C LEU A 140 -17.56 -5.48 12.98
N ARG A 141 -17.59 -5.36 14.32
CA ARG A 141 -18.84 -5.48 15.08
C ARG A 141 -19.77 -4.31 14.82
N GLN A 142 -21.08 -4.58 14.94
CA GLN A 142 -22.15 -3.58 14.94
C GLN A 142 -22.11 -2.64 13.71
N LEU A 143 -22.08 -3.23 12.52
CA LEU A 143 -22.14 -2.46 11.27
C LEU A 143 -23.58 -2.04 10.94
N PRO A 144 -23.81 -0.78 10.52
CA PRO A 144 -25.11 -0.38 9.99
C PRO A 144 -25.42 -1.11 8.68
N GLU A 145 -26.70 -1.25 8.35
CA GLU A 145 -27.11 -1.74 7.03
C GLU A 145 -26.78 -0.68 5.97
N PRO A 146 -26.13 -1.04 4.84
CA PRO A 146 -25.89 -0.12 3.74
C PRO A 146 -27.21 0.35 3.14
N VAL A 147 -27.33 1.66 2.97
CA VAL A 147 -28.38 2.25 2.13
C VAL A 147 -27.82 2.36 0.72
N ILE A 148 -28.45 1.64 -0.21
CA ILE A 148 -28.13 1.70 -1.63
C ILE A 148 -28.95 2.85 -2.24
N PRO A 149 -28.30 3.88 -2.83
CA PRO A 149 -29.01 4.95 -3.52
C PRO A 149 -29.86 4.42 -4.68
N ASN A 150 -30.98 5.09 -4.97
CA ASN A 150 -31.81 4.77 -6.13
C ASN A 150 -30.99 4.86 -7.43
N GLY A 151 -31.31 4.01 -8.40
CA GLY A 151 -30.62 3.98 -9.69
C GLY A 151 -29.22 3.36 -9.63
N LEU A 152 -28.86 2.66 -8.55
CA LEU A 152 -27.59 1.95 -8.43
C LEU A 152 -27.79 0.44 -8.40
N GLN A 153 -27.04 -0.26 -9.25
CA GLN A 153 -26.91 -1.72 -9.19
C GLN A 153 -25.56 -2.07 -8.55
N ILE A 154 -25.57 -2.91 -7.51
CA ILE A 154 -24.36 -3.46 -6.92
C ILE A 154 -24.23 -4.93 -7.31
N ARG A 155 -23.06 -5.33 -7.80
CA ARG A 155 -22.68 -6.74 -7.95
C ARG A 155 -21.20 -6.95 -7.65
N THR A 156 -20.78 -8.20 -7.53
CA THR A 156 -19.35 -8.54 -7.48
C THR A 156 -18.74 -8.58 -8.88
N TYR A 157 -17.42 -8.50 -8.92
CA TYR A 157 -16.62 -8.66 -10.12
C TYR A 157 -16.83 -10.04 -10.75
N ALA A 158 -17.04 -10.05 -12.06
CA ALA A 158 -17.42 -11.24 -12.84
C ALA A 158 -16.24 -11.88 -13.59
N GLY A 159 -15.08 -11.23 -13.62
CA GLY A 159 -13.93 -11.68 -14.41
C GLY A 159 -13.42 -10.59 -15.34
N THR A 160 -12.56 -10.97 -16.27
CA THR A 160 -11.81 -10.04 -17.14
C THR A 160 -12.70 -9.15 -18.02
N GLU A 161 -13.98 -9.48 -18.18
CA GLU A 161 -14.96 -8.64 -18.86
C GLU A 161 -15.20 -7.30 -18.16
N ASP A 162 -14.95 -7.22 -16.84
CA ASP A 162 -15.07 -5.99 -16.05
C ASP A 162 -13.79 -5.12 -16.07
N ASP A 163 -12.68 -5.64 -16.60
CA ASP A 163 -11.35 -5.02 -16.46
C ASP A 163 -11.29 -3.62 -17.05
N ALA A 164 -11.87 -3.44 -18.24
CA ALA A 164 -11.82 -2.16 -18.95
C ALA A 164 -12.48 -1.04 -18.13
N GLU A 165 -13.66 -1.29 -17.58
CA GLU A 165 -14.37 -0.33 -16.73
C GLU A 165 -13.70 -0.16 -15.37
N LEU A 166 -13.20 -1.23 -14.77
CA LEU A 166 -12.46 -1.18 -13.51
C LEU A 166 -11.21 -0.32 -13.62
N LEU A 167 -10.40 -0.53 -14.67
CA LEU A 167 -9.21 0.26 -14.96
C LEU A 167 -9.56 1.72 -15.27
N ARG A 168 -10.63 1.98 -16.04
CA ARG A 168 -11.10 3.34 -16.32
C ARG A 168 -11.41 4.09 -15.02
N VAL A 169 -12.22 3.50 -14.14
CA VAL A 169 -12.61 4.13 -12.88
C VAL A 169 -11.43 4.24 -11.93
N ASN A 170 -10.58 3.22 -11.83
CA ASN A 170 -9.37 3.27 -11.01
C ASN A 170 -8.47 4.44 -11.43
N ASN A 171 -8.12 4.52 -12.71
CA ASN A 171 -7.21 5.53 -13.22
C ASN A 171 -7.82 6.94 -13.18
N ALA A 172 -9.16 7.07 -13.25
CA ALA A 172 -9.83 8.35 -13.04
C ALA A 172 -9.87 8.76 -11.56
N ALA A 173 -10.17 7.83 -10.65
CA ALA A 173 -10.25 8.09 -9.21
C ALA A 173 -8.87 8.40 -8.59
N PHE A 174 -7.82 7.77 -9.12
CA PHE A 174 -6.44 7.86 -8.63
C PHE A 174 -5.50 8.54 -9.63
N ALA A 175 -6.01 9.42 -10.51
CA ALA A 175 -5.24 10.05 -11.59
C ALA A 175 -3.96 10.77 -11.13
N TYR A 176 -3.93 11.24 -9.88
CA TYR A 176 -2.80 11.93 -9.27
C TYR A 176 -2.04 11.06 -8.24
N HIS A 177 -2.38 9.78 -8.09
CA HIS A 177 -1.77 8.90 -7.10
C HIS A 177 -0.59 8.14 -7.69
N PRO A 178 0.63 8.25 -7.12
CA PRO A 178 1.85 7.69 -7.72
C PRO A 178 1.82 6.16 -7.88
N GLU A 179 1.18 5.45 -6.95
CA GLU A 179 1.20 3.97 -6.92
C GLU A 179 -0.07 3.30 -7.46
N GLN A 180 -1.18 4.05 -7.53
CA GLN A 180 -2.51 3.52 -7.82
C GLN A 180 -3.04 4.04 -9.16
N GLY A 181 -2.58 5.22 -9.60
CA GLY A 181 -2.90 5.76 -10.91
C GLY A 181 -2.16 5.04 -12.02
N GLY A 182 -2.75 5.03 -13.21
CA GLY A 182 -2.11 4.50 -14.42
C GLY A 182 -1.98 2.98 -14.50
N TRP A 183 -2.74 2.24 -13.68
CA TRP A 183 -2.77 0.78 -13.74
C TRP A 183 -3.16 0.31 -15.15
N THR A 184 -2.45 -0.73 -15.59
CA THR A 184 -2.64 -1.43 -16.85
C THR A 184 -3.34 -2.76 -16.62
N GLU A 185 -3.71 -3.46 -17.70
CA GLU A 185 -4.21 -4.83 -17.64
C GLU A 185 -3.21 -5.77 -16.95
N ALA A 186 -1.90 -5.54 -17.14
CA ALA A 186 -0.86 -6.35 -16.51
C ALA A 186 -0.83 -6.13 -14.99
N ASP A 187 -0.98 -4.89 -14.52
CA ASP A 187 -1.04 -4.59 -13.08
C ASP A 187 -2.26 -5.25 -12.45
N LEU A 188 -3.42 -5.16 -13.11
CA LEU A 188 -4.64 -5.80 -12.61
C LEU A 188 -4.52 -7.33 -12.62
N ALA A 189 -3.95 -7.92 -13.67
CA ALA A 189 -3.68 -9.35 -13.74
C ALA A 189 -2.72 -9.83 -12.63
N GLU A 190 -1.70 -9.04 -12.30
CA GLU A 190 -0.77 -9.30 -11.19
C GLU A 190 -1.56 -9.38 -9.87
N ARG A 191 -2.42 -8.39 -9.57
CA ARG A 191 -3.21 -8.38 -8.32
C ARG A 191 -4.25 -9.50 -8.27
N ARG A 192 -4.80 -9.93 -9.41
CA ARG A 192 -5.69 -11.11 -9.46
C ARG A 192 -4.96 -12.43 -9.27
N GLY A 193 -3.68 -12.49 -9.62
CA GLY A 193 -2.84 -13.67 -9.42
C GLY A 193 -2.41 -13.88 -7.96
N GLU A 194 -2.66 -12.91 -7.10
CA GLU A 194 -2.29 -12.98 -5.70
C GLU A 194 -3.11 -14.03 -4.92
N PRO A 195 -2.51 -14.77 -3.98
CA PRO A 195 -3.21 -15.82 -3.22
C PRO A 195 -4.39 -15.32 -2.37
N TRP A 196 -4.41 -14.05 -2.00
CA TRP A 196 -5.48 -13.42 -1.22
C TRP A 196 -6.65 -12.93 -2.09
N PHE A 197 -6.49 -12.92 -3.42
CA PHE A 197 -7.53 -12.41 -4.31
C PHE A 197 -8.78 -13.30 -4.26
N ASP A 198 -9.93 -12.64 -4.10
CA ASP A 198 -11.24 -13.27 -4.18
C ASP A 198 -12.17 -12.34 -4.98
N PRO A 199 -12.72 -12.78 -6.13
CA PRO A 199 -13.63 -11.97 -6.93
C PRO A 199 -14.91 -11.59 -6.16
N ALA A 200 -15.34 -12.40 -5.18
CA ALA A 200 -16.47 -12.08 -4.31
C ALA A 200 -16.15 -10.96 -3.29
N GLY A 201 -14.88 -10.59 -3.16
CA GLY A 201 -14.40 -9.44 -2.39
C GLY A 201 -14.33 -8.13 -3.16
N LEU A 202 -14.58 -8.13 -4.48
CA LEU A 202 -14.52 -6.94 -5.32
C LEU A 202 -15.93 -6.53 -5.75
N PHE A 203 -16.41 -5.43 -5.19
CA PHE A 203 -17.76 -4.90 -5.40
C PHE A 203 -17.74 -3.79 -6.46
N LEU A 204 -18.68 -3.85 -7.39
CA LEU A 204 -18.86 -2.90 -8.48
C LEU A 204 -20.20 -2.17 -8.30
N ALA A 205 -20.16 -0.85 -8.35
CA ALA A 205 -21.32 0.04 -8.33
C ALA A 205 -21.60 0.55 -9.75
N LEU A 206 -22.65 0.01 -10.34
CA LEU A 206 -23.04 0.25 -11.73
C LEU A 206 -24.23 1.20 -11.80
N GLU A 207 -24.25 2.02 -12.84
CA GLU A 207 -25.42 2.82 -13.19
C GLU A 207 -26.60 1.90 -13.55
N GLY A 208 -27.75 2.14 -12.92
CA GLY A 208 -28.96 1.35 -13.11
C GLY A 208 -29.58 1.55 -14.50
N SER A 209 -30.56 0.71 -14.82
CA SER A 209 -31.18 0.61 -16.15
C SER A 209 -31.76 1.92 -16.71
N GLU A 210 -32.19 2.85 -15.86
CA GLU A 210 -32.70 4.16 -16.31
C GLU A 210 -31.61 5.07 -16.93
N GLY A 211 -30.32 4.82 -16.65
CA GLY A 211 -29.19 5.54 -17.26
C GLY A 211 -28.40 4.73 -18.29
N ALA A 212 -28.75 3.45 -18.49
CA ALA A 212 -28.02 2.54 -19.37
C ALA A 212 -28.32 2.75 -20.87
N GLU A 213 -29.44 3.40 -21.21
CA GLU A 213 -29.86 3.64 -22.60
C GLU A 213 -28.85 4.49 -23.40
N ASP A 214 -28.01 5.27 -22.71
CA ASP A 214 -26.99 6.14 -23.32
C ASP A 214 -25.59 5.50 -23.41
N SER A 215 -25.41 4.23 -22.99
CA SER A 215 -24.09 3.57 -23.03
C SER A 215 -23.76 3.03 -24.43
N PRO A 216 -22.74 3.56 -25.14
CA PRO A 216 -22.40 3.12 -26.49
C PRO A 216 -21.89 1.67 -26.57
N SER A 217 -21.47 1.08 -25.45
CA SER A 217 -20.96 -0.30 -25.38
C SER A 217 -22.02 -1.34 -25.05
N GLY A 218 -23.23 -0.93 -24.66
CA GLY A 218 -24.27 -1.82 -24.14
C GLY A 218 -23.98 -2.40 -22.74
N GLN A 219 -22.83 -2.08 -22.13
CA GLN A 219 -22.53 -2.44 -20.75
C GLN A 219 -22.93 -1.31 -19.79
N PRO A 220 -23.44 -1.65 -18.58
CA PRO A 220 -23.75 -0.65 -17.57
C PRO A 220 -22.46 0.03 -17.09
N ARG A 221 -22.49 1.36 -17.03
CA ARG A 221 -21.32 2.17 -16.67
C ARG A 221 -20.92 1.94 -15.22
N LEU A 222 -19.62 1.73 -14.96
CA LEU A 222 -19.08 1.66 -13.61
C LEU A 222 -18.93 3.07 -13.01
N LEU A 223 -19.53 3.29 -11.85
CA LEU A 223 -19.48 4.54 -11.10
C LEU A 223 -18.48 4.50 -9.94
N GLY A 224 -18.17 3.30 -9.45
CA GLY A 224 -17.22 3.09 -8.36
C GLY A 224 -17.06 1.62 -8.04
N PHE A 225 -16.05 1.30 -7.25
CA PHE A 225 -15.79 -0.06 -6.80
C PHE A 225 -15.15 -0.08 -5.41
N HIS A 226 -15.27 -1.22 -4.73
CA HIS A 226 -14.58 -1.50 -3.48
C HIS A 226 -13.98 -2.90 -3.55
N TRP A 227 -12.66 -2.96 -3.59
CA TRP A 227 -11.89 -4.19 -3.46
C TRP A 227 -11.55 -4.40 -1.99
N THR A 228 -12.00 -5.52 -1.44
CA THR A 228 -11.65 -5.97 -0.09
C THR A 228 -10.59 -7.07 -0.13
N LYS A 229 -9.71 -7.07 0.87
CA LYS A 229 -8.68 -8.10 1.07
C LYS A 229 -8.81 -8.69 2.47
N ILE A 230 -8.48 -9.97 2.61
CA ILE A 230 -8.32 -10.65 3.90
C ILE A 230 -6.86 -11.04 3.99
N HIS A 231 -6.21 -10.66 5.09
CA HIS A 231 -4.81 -10.99 5.32
C HIS A 231 -4.67 -12.50 5.61
N LEU A 232 -3.77 -13.18 4.90
CA LEU A 232 -3.57 -14.63 5.06
C LEU A 232 -2.78 -14.96 6.33
N ASP A 233 -1.92 -14.04 6.76
CA ASP A 233 -1.10 -14.10 7.97
C ASP A 233 -1.83 -13.61 9.23
N ASP A 234 -2.89 -12.81 9.07
CA ASP A 234 -3.84 -12.42 10.12
C ASP A 234 -5.28 -12.66 9.64
N PRO A 235 -5.83 -13.88 9.81
CA PRO A 235 -7.15 -14.23 9.31
C PRO A 235 -8.30 -13.51 10.03
N GLY A 236 -8.03 -12.65 11.02
CA GLY A 236 -9.00 -11.74 11.63
C GLY A 236 -8.99 -10.33 11.05
N LEU A 237 -8.06 -10.05 10.13
CA LEU A 237 -7.86 -8.73 9.57
C LEU A 237 -8.36 -8.65 8.13
N GLY A 238 -9.42 -7.88 7.94
CA GLY A 238 -9.85 -7.40 6.64
C GLY A 238 -9.19 -6.07 6.27
N GLU A 239 -9.19 -5.74 4.99
CA GLU A 239 -8.64 -4.50 4.45
C GLU A 239 -9.60 -3.91 3.41
N VAL A 240 -9.86 -2.60 3.49
CA VAL A 240 -10.35 -1.79 2.36
C VAL A 240 -9.14 -1.59 1.45
N TYR A 241 -8.92 -2.56 0.55
CA TYR A 241 -7.71 -2.61 -0.27
C TYR A 241 -7.68 -1.48 -1.29
N VAL A 242 -8.77 -1.33 -2.08
CA VAL A 242 -8.94 -0.20 -2.99
C VAL A 242 -10.40 0.25 -2.97
N LEU A 243 -10.63 1.54 -2.78
CA LEU A 243 -11.94 2.17 -2.92
C LEU A 243 -11.85 3.31 -3.93
N GLY A 244 -12.37 3.07 -5.14
CA GLY A 244 -12.38 4.05 -6.22
C GLY A 244 -13.79 4.53 -6.54
N VAL A 245 -13.99 5.83 -6.70
CA VAL A 245 -15.24 6.42 -7.19
C VAL A 245 -14.91 7.31 -8.38
N ASP A 246 -15.60 7.10 -9.51
CA ASP A 246 -15.47 7.94 -10.70
C ASP A 246 -15.67 9.41 -10.29
N PRO A 247 -14.74 10.33 -10.63
CA PRO A 247 -14.89 11.75 -10.34
C PRO A 247 -16.25 12.33 -10.75
N ALA A 248 -16.84 11.86 -11.85
CA ALA A 248 -18.16 12.30 -12.31
C ALA A 248 -19.34 11.81 -11.44
N ALA A 249 -19.09 10.82 -10.57
CA ALA A 249 -20.05 10.23 -9.65
C ALA A 249 -19.81 10.62 -8.18
N GLN A 250 -18.82 11.47 -7.91
CA GLN A 250 -18.55 11.99 -6.56
C GLN A 250 -19.73 12.82 -6.02
N GLY A 251 -19.80 12.95 -4.69
CA GLY A 251 -20.90 13.66 -4.02
C GLY A 251 -22.21 12.87 -3.91
N ARG A 252 -22.33 11.71 -4.56
CA ARG A 252 -23.53 10.84 -4.52
C ARG A 252 -23.57 9.85 -3.34
N GLY A 253 -22.64 9.97 -2.39
CA GLY A 253 -22.52 9.04 -1.25
C GLY A 253 -21.95 7.66 -1.58
N LEU A 254 -21.54 7.40 -2.83
CA LEU A 254 -21.07 6.09 -3.30
C LEU A 254 -19.94 5.52 -2.45
N GLY A 255 -18.94 6.31 -2.09
CA GLY A 255 -17.82 5.85 -1.26
C GLY A 255 -18.31 5.26 0.06
N ARG A 256 -19.23 5.96 0.75
CA ARG A 256 -19.81 5.47 2.01
C ARG A 256 -20.61 4.16 1.82
N THR A 257 -21.45 4.09 0.79
CA THR A 257 -22.25 2.89 0.48
C THR A 257 -21.36 1.70 0.15
N LEU A 258 -20.38 1.87 -0.75
CA LEU A 258 -19.43 0.85 -1.15
C LEU A 258 -18.58 0.36 0.03
N THR A 259 -18.09 1.27 0.88
CA THR A 259 -17.38 0.90 2.10
C THR A 259 -18.25 0.00 2.98
N MET A 260 -19.51 0.38 3.30
CA MET A 260 -20.37 -0.46 4.14
C MET A 260 -20.70 -1.84 3.53
N ILE A 261 -20.90 -1.92 2.22
CA ILE A 261 -21.10 -3.20 1.54
C ILE A 261 -19.90 -4.12 1.77
N GLY A 262 -18.69 -3.62 1.52
CA GLY A 262 -17.48 -4.42 1.70
C GLY A 262 -17.19 -4.78 3.16
N LEU A 263 -17.44 -3.88 4.12
CA LEU A 263 -17.28 -4.21 5.55
C LEU A 263 -18.25 -5.32 5.99
N ARG A 264 -19.49 -5.30 5.51
CA ARG A 264 -20.44 -6.40 5.80
C ARG A 264 -20.01 -7.71 5.15
N SER A 265 -19.51 -7.68 3.92
CA SER A 265 -18.92 -8.85 3.28
C SER A 265 -17.73 -9.39 4.08
N LEU A 266 -16.81 -8.53 4.50
CA LEU A 266 -15.69 -8.93 5.36
C LEU A 266 -16.16 -9.58 6.65
N THR A 267 -17.20 -9.03 7.30
CA THR A 267 -17.79 -9.65 8.50
C THR A 267 -18.29 -11.06 8.22
N GLN A 268 -19.00 -11.27 7.12
CA GLN A 268 -19.53 -12.59 6.74
C GLN A 268 -18.41 -13.58 6.38
N ARG A 269 -17.38 -13.12 5.65
CA ARG A 269 -16.27 -13.95 5.16
C ARG A 269 -15.28 -14.33 6.26
N LEU A 270 -14.99 -13.39 7.17
CA LEU A 270 -14.15 -13.66 8.33
C LEU A 270 -14.89 -14.55 9.32
N GLY A 271 -16.20 -14.32 9.50
CA GLY A 271 -17.08 -15.10 10.37
C GLY A 271 -16.72 -14.98 11.86
N ASP A 272 -17.43 -15.74 12.68
CA ASP A 272 -17.15 -15.88 14.12
C ASP A 272 -16.06 -16.94 14.34
N ARG A 273 -14.85 -16.67 13.84
CA ARG A 273 -13.69 -17.53 14.13
C ARG A 273 -13.23 -17.25 15.56
N ASP A 274 -12.89 -18.31 16.29
CA ASP A 274 -12.23 -18.19 17.60
C ASP A 274 -10.76 -17.83 17.39
N LEU A 275 -10.50 -16.54 17.13
CA LEU A 275 -9.17 -16.01 16.81
C LEU A 275 -8.42 -15.51 18.05
N GLY A 276 -9.04 -15.54 19.23
CA GLY A 276 -8.51 -14.91 20.44
C GLY A 276 -8.51 -13.37 20.41
N HIS A 277 -8.85 -12.74 19.29
CA HIS A 277 -9.04 -11.29 19.14
C HIS A 277 -10.23 -10.96 18.23
N GLU A 278 -10.69 -9.71 18.27
CA GLU A 278 -11.82 -9.26 17.45
C GLU A 278 -11.44 -9.08 15.98
N SER A 279 -12.32 -9.51 15.08
CA SER A 279 -12.20 -9.24 13.65
C SER A 279 -12.24 -7.73 13.38
N THR A 280 -11.23 -7.24 12.68
CA THR A 280 -10.96 -5.83 12.44
C THR A 280 -10.84 -5.57 10.95
N VAL A 281 -11.19 -4.36 10.51
CA VAL A 281 -10.90 -3.89 9.15
C VAL A 281 -9.93 -2.72 9.22
N MET A 282 -8.96 -2.71 8.31
CA MET A 282 -7.98 -1.65 8.15
C MET A 282 -8.04 -0.98 6.77
N LEU A 283 -7.43 0.19 6.66
CA LEU A 283 -7.21 0.90 5.40
C LEU A 283 -6.01 1.84 5.52
N TYR A 284 -5.45 2.24 4.39
CA TYR A 284 -4.47 3.32 4.29
C TYR A 284 -5.09 4.54 3.60
N VAL A 285 -4.78 5.74 4.08
CA VAL A 285 -5.22 7.00 3.49
C VAL A 285 -4.15 8.07 3.68
N GLU A 286 -3.87 8.84 2.63
CA GLU A 286 -2.97 10.00 2.73
C GLU A 286 -3.55 11.02 3.73
N SER A 287 -2.68 11.51 4.62
CA SER A 287 -3.05 12.44 5.69
C SER A 287 -3.65 13.75 5.19
N ASP A 288 -3.26 14.20 4.01
CA ASP A 288 -3.76 15.43 3.37
C ASP A 288 -5.10 15.23 2.64
N ASN A 289 -5.55 13.98 2.45
CA ASN A 289 -6.87 13.66 1.94
C ASN A 289 -7.93 13.80 3.06
N ILE A 290 -8.12 15.04 3.52
CA ILE A 290 -9.01 15.40 4.62
C ILE A 290 -10.44 14.91 4.38
N ALA A 291 -10.90 14.89 3.12
CA ALA A 291 -12.24 14.41 2.77
C ALA A 291 -12.39 12.89 3.01
N ALA A 292 -11.41 12.08 2.58
CA ALA A 292 -11.40 10.64 2.83
C ALA A 292 -11.22 10.33 4.33
N VAL A 293 -10.29 11.01 5.01
CA VAL A 293 -10.08 10.85 6.47
C VAL A 293 -11.38 11.10 7.24
N ARG A 294 -12.08 12.21 6.95
CA ARG A 294 -13.38 12.52 7.58
C ARG A 294 -14.45 11.48 7.26
N THR A 295 -14.47 10.97 6.04
CA THR A 295 -15.41 9.92 5.63
C THR A 295 -15.20 8.65 6.44
N TYR A 296 -13.95 8.20 6.59
CA TYR A 296 -13.61 7.01 7.36
C TYR A 296 -13.83 7.21 8.87
N GLN A 297 -13.49 8.38 9.41
CA GLN A 297 -13.83 8.74 10.81
C GLN A 297 -15.35 8.69 11.05
N GLY A 298 -16.15 9.24 10.13
CA GLY A 298 -17.62 9.17 10.17
C GLY A 298 -18.18 7.76 9.93
N LEU A 299 -17.31 6.81 9.54
CA LEU A 299 -17.58 5.38 9.47
C LEU A 299 -16.97 4.62 10.65
N GLY A 300 -16.52 5.30 11.71
CA GLY A 300 -16.01 4.68 12.92
C GLY A 300 -14.57 4.18 12.85
N PHE A 301 -13.83 4.51 11.79
CA PHE A 301 -12.39 4.27 11.74
C PHE A 301 -11.64 5.27 12.61
N SER A 302 -10.62 4.78 13.30
CA SER A 302 -9.67 5.58 14.06
C SER A 302 -8.25 5.31 13.57
N THR A 303 -7.36 6.29 13.69
CA THR A 303 -5.93 6.11 13.40
C THR A 303 -5.36 4.99 14.27
N HIS A 304 -4.66 4.05 13.63
CA HIS A 304 -3.97 2.95 14.28
C HIS A 304 -2.45 3.14 14.22
N SER A 305 -1.92 3.51 13.05
CA SER A 305 -0.51 3.83 12.85
C SER A 305 -0.35 4.90 11.77
N VAL A 306 0.84 5.49 11.69
CA VAL A 306 1.21 6.45 10.65
C VAL A 306 2.56 6.04 10.09
N ASP A 307 2.62 5.94 8.76
CA ASP A 307 3.86 5.75 8.02
C ASP A 307 4.28 7.11 7.48
N THR A 308 5.56 7.46 7.61
CA THR A 308 6.06 8.78 7.20
C THR A 308 7.10 8.64 6.10
N ALA A 309 6.93 9.41 5.03
CA ALA A 309 7.95 9.58 4.00
C ALA A 309 8.87 10.74 4.36
N TYR A 310 10.18 10.52 4.32
CA TYR A 310 11.21 11.51 4.60
C TYR A 310 12.03 11.83 3.36
N ALA A 311 12.28 13.11 3.08
CA ALA A 311 13.13 13.55 1.97
C ALA A 311 14.08 14.66 2.41
N LEU A 312 15.07 15.00 1.58
CA LEU A 312 15.85 16.22 1.79
C LEU A 312 14.94 17.44 1.66
N ALA A 313 15.05 18.40 2.60
CA ALA A 313 14.24 19.62 2.61
C ALA A 313 14.40 20.46 1.32
N ALA A 314 15.56 20.36 0.67
CA ALA A 314 15.81 20.75 -0.71
C ALA A 314 16.88 19.80 -1.27
N PRO A 315 16.75 19.24 -2.48
CA PRO A 315 17.84 18.48 -3.09
C PRO A 315 19.00 19.45 -3.31
N ASP A 316 20.03 19.33 -2.48
CA ASP A 316 21.22 20.17 -2.52
C ASP A 316 21.87 20.03 -3.91
N ALA A 317 22.00 21.14 -4.64
CA ALA A 317 22.54 21.14 -6.00
C ALA A 317 24.01 20.68 -6.09
N ALA A 318 24.66 20.44 -4.94
CA ALA A 318 26.06 20.04 -4.83
C ALA A 318 26.31 18.51 -4.90
N LEU A 319 25.25 17.68 -5.05
CA LEU A 319 25.37 16.21 -5.16
C LEU A 319 25.12 15.66 -6.58
N ALA A 320 25.11 16.52 -7.60
CA ALA A 320 25.14 16.14 -9.02
C ALA A 320 26.58 16.29 -9.58
#